data_AF-A0A7Y3J8N5-F1
#
_entry.id   AF-A0A7Y3J8N5-F1
#
_cell.length_a   1.000
_cell.length_b   1.000
_cell.length_c   1.000
_cell.angle_alpha   90.00
_cell.angle_beta   90.00
_cell.angle_gamma   90.00
#
_symmetry.space_group_name_H-M   'P 1'
#
loop_
_entity.id
_entity.type
_entity.pdbx_description
1 polymer ?
#
loop_
_entity_poly.entity_id
_entity_poly.type
_entity_poly.pdbx_seq_one_letter_code
_entity_poly.pdbx_strand_id
1 'polypeptide(L)'
;MAALLVLVALVAWWLDGRLYATQAEIARRLQNADTASIEARTIAKQSAEASRELTARVAVLESHEQDLVAQRQALQQIYQDFAKSRDDAFLGQTAELIALAQQQAELTGSLSPLVSTLESSVARLKRASNPRAVMVLRAVQQDLSRLKSSVAPDVPAAAQRLDALAALVDELQPLSSAGPLQGMAAGEAAMNAQHDAWGPNWAPWLGRWTHAAWEQVRQLVSITKVDHPHALLMAPTQTDFLRENLKLRVLNARLDLLSRNASGYKADMRNIEQALRDSFNLRQPRTQTAMALARQAGQIDLAAQPATNLQSLAVLATLGLGSN
;
A
#
# COMPACT_ATOMS: atom_id res chain seq x y z
N MET A 1 -34.18 136.72 25.49
CA MET A 1 -32.79 136.24 25.64
C MET A 1 -32.67 135.15 26.70
N ALA A 2 -33.01 135.38 27.98
CA ALA A 2 -32.85 134.39 29.05
C ALA A 2 -33.62 133.06 28.82
N ALA A 3 -34.88 133.12 28.37
CA ALA A 3 -35.66 131.92 28.07
C ALA A 3 -35.05 131.04 26.95
N LEU A 4 -34.35 131.67 26.00
CA LEU A 4 -33.72 131.00 24.87
C LEU A 4 -32.45 130.26 25.32
N LEU A 5 -31.69 130.85 26.24
CA LEU A 5 -30.50 130.23 26.84
C LEU A 5 -30.85 129.02 27.72
N VAL A 6 -31.93 129.11 28.50
CA VAL A 6 -32.41 127.98 29.32
C VAL A 6 -32.87 126.82 28.44
N LEU A 7 -33.57 127.12 27.34
CA LEU A 7 -34.02 126.10 26.39
C LEU A 7 -32.83 125.43 25.68
N VAL A 8 -31.81 126.20 25.29
CA VAL A 8 -30.56 125.65 24.71
C VAL A 8 -29.80 124.78 25.73
N ALA A 9 -29.71 125.19 27.00
CA ALA A 9 -29.05 124.41 28.04
C ALA A 9 -29.80 123.09 28.34
N LEU A 10 -31.14 123.11 28.36
CA LEU A 10 -31.96 121.91 28.51
C LEU A 10 -31.81 120.97 27.31
N VAL A 11 -31.76 121.50 26.09
CA VAL A 11 -31.54 120.71 24.87
C VAL A 11 -30.12 120.13 24.87
N ALA A 12 -29.10 120.88 25.28
CA ALA A 12 -27.72 120.40 25.39
C ALA A 12 -27.60 119.28 26.43
N TRP A 13 -28.23 119.43 27.59
CA TRP A 13 -28.25 118.40 28.64
C TRP A 13 -29.01 117.13 28.19
N TRP A 14 -30.12 117.31 27.47
CA TRP A 14 -30.86 116.19 26.87
C TRP A 14 -30.06 115.47 25.77
N LEU A 15 -29.32 116.22 24.94
CA LEU A 15 -28.43 115.66 23.91
C LEU A 15 -27.26 114.89 24.54
N ASP A 16 -26.67 115.40 25.60
CA ASP A 16 -25.55 114.77 26.30
C ASP A 16 -25.97 113.42 26.92
N GLY A 17 -27.12 113.39 27.61
CA GLY A 17 -27.72 112.14 28.09
C GLY A 17 -28.01 111.13 26.98
N ARG A 18 -28.41 111.61 25.80
CA ARG A 18 -28.65 110.75 24.63
C ARG A 18 -27.34 110.24 24.01
N LEU A 19 -26.28 111.04 23.99
CA LEU A 19 -24.95 110.64 23.52
C LEU A 19 -24.35 109.56 24.43
N TYR A 20 -24.41 109.73 25.76
CA TYR A 20 -23.95 108.69 26.69
C TYR A 20 -24.75 107.38 26.55
N ALA A 21 -26.07 107.46 26.37
CA ALA A 21 -26.89 106.29 26.13
C ALA A 21 -26.48 105.55 24.84
N THR A 22 -26.16 106.28 23.76
CA THR A 22 -25.69 105.68 22.50
C THR A 22 -24.29 105.08 22.60
N GLN A 23 -23.36 105.75 23.30
CA GLN A 23 -22.00 105.23 23.51
C GLN A 23 -22.02 103.97 24.37
N ALA A 24 -22.85 103.95 25.43
CA ALA A 24 -23.04 102.78 26.28
C ALA A 24 -23.66 101.59 25.52
N GLU A 25 -24.65 101.85 24.65
CA GLU A 25 -25.26 100.82 23.80
C GLU A 25 -24.26 100.26 22.76
N ILE A 26 -23.43 101.12 22.15
CA ILE A 26 -22.37 100.69 21.22
C ILE A 26 -21.30 99.87 21.95
N ALA A 27 -20.84 100.33 23.12
CA ALA A 27 -19.87 99.59 23.93
C ALA A 27 -20.42 98.22 24.35
N ARG A 28 -21.70 98.15 24.75
CA ARG A 28 -22.38 96.89 25.08
C ARG A 28 -22.54 95.97 23.88
N ARG A 29 -22.85 96.51 22.69
CA ARG A 29 -22.93 95.74 21.44
C ARG A 29 -21.56 95.23 20.99
N LEU A 30 -20.51 96.04 21.12
CA LEU A 30 -19.13 95.63 20.85
C LEU A 30 -18.70 94.51 21.79
N GLN A 31 -18.95 94.67 23.09
CA GLN A 31 -18.66 93.63 24.08
C GLN A 31 -19.43 92.33 23.80
N ASN A 32 -20.72 92.41 23.46
CA ASN A 32 -21.53 91.25 23.09
C ASN A 32 -21.06 90.58 21.78
N ALA A 33 -20.59 91.37 20.81
CA ALA A 33 -20.03 90.86 19.57
C ALA A 33 -18.67 90.18 19.79
N ASP A 34 -17.83 90.74 20.67
CA ASP A 34 -16.56 90.13 21.08
C ASP A 34 -16.78 88.81 21.82
N THR A 35 -17.75 88.75 22.76
CA THR A 35 -18.10 87.48 23.44
C THR A 35 -18.64 86.45 22.46
N ALA A 36 -19.54 86.83 21.55
CA ALA A 36 -20.06 85.93 20.53
C ALA A 36 -18.97 85.44 19.56
N SER A 37 -17.99 86.28 19.22
CA SER A 37 -16.83 85.92 18.39
C SER A 37 -15.91 84.92 19.11
N ILE A 38 -15.66 85.12 20.41
CA ILE A 38 -14.89 84.20 21.23
C ILE A 38 -15.61 82.85 21.34
N GLU A 39 -16.91 82.85 21.63
CA GLU A 39 -17.75 81.64 21.68
C GLU A 39 -17.79 80.90 20.33
N ALA A 40 -17.94 81.63 19.22
CA ALA A 40 -17.90 81.02 17.89
C ALA A 40 -16.52 80.40 17.59
N ARG A 41 -15.43 81.07 18.00
CA ARG A 41 -14.06 80.55 17.85
C ARG A 41 -13.80 79.33 18.73
N THR A 42 -14.32 79.28 19.96
CA THR A 42 -14.17 78.12 20.83
C THR A 42 -14.98 76.92 20.32
N ILE A 43 -16.21 77.12 19.87
CA ILE A 43 -17.03 76.07 19.24
C ILE A 43 -16.36 75.55 17.97
N ALA A 44 -15.83 76.44 17.11
CA ALA A 44 -15.11 76.04 15.91
C ALA A 44 -13.85 75.21 16.23
N LYS A 45 -13.08 75.59 17.26
CA LYS A 45 -11.93 74.80 17.74
C LYS A 45 -12.36 73.43 18.28
N GLN A 46 -13.38 73.38 19.12
CA GLN A 46 -13.92 72.12 19.66
C GLN A 46 -14.44 71.20 18.55
N SER A 47 -15.12 71.75 17.54
CA SER A 47 -15.57 70.99 16.36
C SER A 47 -14.39 70.46 15.54
N ALA A 48 -13.34 71.27 15.35
CA ALA A 48 -12.12 70.82 14.67
C ALA A 48 -11.37 69.74 15.45
N GLU A 49 -11.30 69.84 16.79
CA GLU A 49 -10.72 68.82 17.67
C GLU A 49 -11.53 67.52 17.63
N ALA A 50 -12.87 67.60 17.75
CA ALA A 50 -13.75 66.45 17.62
C ALA A 50 -13.63 65.77 16.24
N SER A 51 -13.52 66.55 15.16
CA SER A 51 -13.27 66.00 13.82
C SER A 51 -11.94 65.28 13.74
N ARG A 52 -10.86 65.84 14.32
CA ARG A 52 -9.55 65.17 14.36
C ARG A 52 -9.60 63.88 15.17
N GLU A 53 -10.30 63.87 16.30
CA GLU A 53 -10.49 62.67 17.11
C GLU A 53 -11.27 61.60 16.34
N LEU A 54 -12.34 61.97 15.64
CA LEU A 54 -13.10 61.04 14.80
C LEU A 54 -12.24 60.46 13.67
N THR A 55 -11.44 61.28 12.98
CA THR A 55 -10.50 60.77 11.95
C THR A 55 -9.47 59.82 12.55
N ALA A 56 -8.96 60.09 13.75
CA ALA A 56 -8.05 59.19 14.44
C ALA A 56 -8.74 57.86 14.80
N ARG A 57 -9.99 57.89 15.31
CA ARG A 57 -10.78 56.69 15.59
C ARG A 57 -11.07 55.87 14.33
N VAL A 58 -11.38 56.53 13.21
CA VAL A 58 -11.58 55.86 11.92
C VAL A 58 -10.30 55.19 11.45
N ALA A 59 -9.14 55.86 11.53
CA ALA A 59 -7.86 55.26 11.17
C ALA A 59 -7.53 54.01 12.02
N VAL A 60 -7.85 54.03 13.31
CA VAL A 60 -7.70 52.86 14.19
C VAL A 60 -8.66 51.74 13.78
N LEU A 61 -9.92 52.05 13.48
CA LEU A 61 -10.89 51.05 13.00
C LEU A 61 -10.48 50.43 11.66
N GLU A 62 -9.97 51.24 10.73
CA GLU A 62 -9.42 50.76 9.45
C GLU A 62 -8.21 49.83 9.68
N SER A 63 -7.32 50.14 10.64
CA SER A 63 -6.23 49.22 10.99
C SER A 63 -6.73 47.90 11.60
N HIS A 64 -7.75 47.96 12.47
CA HIS A 64 -8.36 46.75 13.01
C HIS A 64 -9.05 45.91 11.93
N GLU A 65 -9.65 46.55 10.93
CA GLU A 65 -10.22 45.84 9.78
C GLU A 65 -9.13 45.12 8.98
N GLN A 66 -8.00 45.79 8.70
CA GLN A 66 -6.86 45.19 8.02
C GLN A 66 -6.29 43.99 8.81
N ASP A 67 -6.16 44.12 10.13
CA ASP A 67 -5.73 43.02 11.00
C ASP A 67 -6.69 41.83 10.95
N LEU A 68 -8.01 42.07 10.97
CA LEU A 68 -9.02 41.01 10.88
C LEU A 68 -8.99 40.32 9.51
N VAL A 69 -8.77 41.06 8.43
CA VAL A 69 -8.59 40.49 7.08
C VAL A 69 -7.33 39.63 7.05
N ALA A 70 -6.22 40.11 7.58
CA ALA A 70 -4.97 39.36 7.66
C ALA A 70 -5.12 38.08 8.49
N GLN A 71 -5.80 38.14 9.65
CA GLN A 71 -6.09 36.98 10.49
C GLN A 71 -6.99 35.96 9.79
N ARG A 72 -8.03 36.41 9.06
CA ARG A 72 -8.89 35.51 8.27
C ARG A 72 -8.10 34.81 7.18
N GLN A 73 -7.21 35.52 6.50
CA GLN A 73 -6.35 34.93 5.47
C GLN A 73 -5.37 33.92 6.07
N ALA A 74 -4.75 34.24 7.21
CA ALA A 74 -3.86 33.32 7.93
C ALA A 74 -4.62 32.05 8.38
N LEU A 75 -5.84 32.19 8.89
CA LEU A 75 -6.67 31.04 9.24
C LEU A 75 -7.00 30.18 8.01
N GLN A 76 -7.37 30.79 6.89
CA GLN A 76 -7.64 30.06 5.64
C GLN A 76 -6.41 29.29 5.15
N GLN A 77 -5.22 29.89 5.25
CA GLN A 77 -3.96 29.23 4.93
C GLN A 77 -3.69 28.04 5.87
N ILE A 78 -3.83 28.23 7.19
CA ILE A 78 -3.66 27.15 8.17
C ILE A 78 -4.64 26.00 7.90
N TYR A 79 -5.90 26.29 7.56
CA TYR A 79 -6.87 25.26 7.19
C TYR A 79 -6.46 24.48 5.93
N GLN A 80 -5.96 25.18 4.90
CA GLN A 80 -5.50 24.55 3.67
C GLN A 80 -4.25 23.69 3.92
N ASP A 81 -3.28 24.20 4.68
CA ASP A 81 -2.05 23.49 5.03
C ASP A 81 -2.35 22.27 5.91
N PHE A 82 -3.28 22.39 6.86
CA PHE A 82 -3.72 21.27 7.69
C PHE A 82 -4.42 20.19 6.85
N ALA A 83 -5.31 20.58 5.93
CA ALA A 83 -5.97 19.64 5.03
C ALA A 83 -4.96 18.93 4.12
N LYS A 84 -4.02 19.67 3.53
CA LYS A 84 -2.93 19.13 2.70
C LYS A 84 -2.03 18.18 3.48
N SER A 85 -1.61 18.58 4.69
CA SER A 85 -0.77 17.76 5.58
C SER A 85 -1.46 16.46 5.98
N ARG A 86 -2.76 16.51 6.31
CA ARG A 86 -3.54 15.31 6.63
C ARG A 86 -3.62 14.35 5.44
N ASP A 87 -3.82 14.89 4.24
CA ASP A 87 -3.93 14.11 3.02
C ASP A 87 -2.58 13.48 2.64
N ASP A 88 -1.48 14.23 2.74
CA ASP A 88 -0.12 13.74 2.48
C ASP A 88 0.28 12.67 3.51
N ALA A 89 -0.03 12.88 4.80
CA ALA A 89 0.19 11.89 5.85
C ALA A 89 -0.62 10.59 5.61
N PHE A 90 -1.88 10.70 5.17
CA PHE A 90 -2.71 9.54 4.83
C PHE A 90 -2.16 8.73 3.66
N LEU A 91 -1.68 9.41 2.60
CA LEU A 91 -1.06 8.76 1.46
C LEU A 91 0.28 8.10 1.83
N GLY A 92 1.10 8.77 2.63
CA GLY A 92 2.37 8.24 3.14
C GLY A 92 2.18 6.96 3.97
N GLN A 93 1.24 6.98 4.93
CA GLN A 93 0.90 5.80 5.74
C GLN A 93 0.40 4.64 4.87
N THR A 94 -0.38 4.93 3.83
CA THR A 94 -0.86 3.90 2.90
C THR A 94 0.30 3.30 2.10
N ALA A 95 1.25 4.12 1.66
CA ALA A 95 2.46 3.67 0.97
C ALA A 95 3.32 2.76 1.86
N GLU A 96 3.55 3.17 3.11
CA GLU A 96 4.34 2.39 4.07
C GLU A 96 3.69 1.02 4.36
N LEU A 97 2.37 0.97 4.52
CA LEU A 97 1.63 -0.29 4.69
C LEU A 97 1.77 -1.22 3.49
N ILE A 98 1.64 -0.67 2.26
CA ILE A 98 1.79 -1.46 1.03
C ILE A 98 3.23 -1.94 0.87
N ALA A 99 4.22 -1.08 1.14
CA ALA A 99 5.64 -1.43 1.08
C ALA A 99 6.01 -2.52 2.08
N LEU A 100 5.51 -2.44 3.32
CA LEU A 100 5.74 -3.47 4.33
C LEU A 100 5.10 -4.81 3.91
N ALA A 101 3.87 -4.77 3.38
CA ALA A 101 3.21 -5.97 2.89
C ALA A 101 3.92 -6.58 1.67
N GLN A 102 4.51 -5.74 0.81
CA GLN A 102 5.33 -6.18 -0.31
C GLN A 102 6.60 -6.87 0.18
N GLN A 103 7.34 -6.24 1.10
CA GLN A 103 8.54 -6.81 1.71
C GLN A 103 8.24 -8.13 2.41
N GLN A 104 7.12 -8.20 3.14
CA GLN A 104 6.69 -9.45 3.76
C GLN A 104 6.33 -10.51 2.71
N ALA A 105 5.69 -10.13 1.60
CA ALA A 105 5.40 -11.05 0.51
C ALA A 105 6.67 -11.56 -0.19
N GLU A 106 7.72 -10.76 -0.27
CA GLU A 106 9.02 -11.18 -0.81
C GLU A 106 9.76 -12.13 0.15
N LEU A 107 9.76 -11.82 1.45
CA LEU A 107 10.42 -12.66 2.47
C LEU A 107 9.69 -13.98 2.71
N THR A 108 8.36 -13.95 2.79
CA THR A 108 7.53 -15.12 3.09
C THR A 108 7.07 -15.86 1.84
N GLY A 109 7.20 -15.24 0.65
CA GLY A 109 6.66 -15.70 -0.63
C GLY A 109 5.14 -15.93 -0.64
N SER A 110 4.42 -15.42 0.35
CA SER A 110 2.97 -15.51 0.44
C SER A 110 2.34 -14.21 -0.02
N LEU A 111 1.49 -14.29 -1.04
CA LEU A 111 0.77 -13.13 -1.59
C LEU A 111 -0.53 -12.82 -0.85
N SER A 112 -1.00 -13.71 0.03
CA SER A 112 -2.27 -13.53 0.77
C SER A 112 -2.27 -12.29 1.68
N PRO A 113 -1.21 -12.03 2.49
CA PRO A 113 -1.10 -10.80 3.27
C PRO A 113 -1.05 -9.53 2.41
N LEU A 114 -0.40 -9.60 1.24
CA LEU A 114 -0.32 -8.47 0.31
C LEU A 114 -1.68 -8.16 -0.32
N VAL A 115 -2.41 -9.17 -0.78
CA VAL A 115 -3.74 -8.98 -1.38
C VAL A 115 -4.72 -8.41 -0.35
N SER A 116 -4.75 -8.94 0.88
CA SER A 116 -5.63 -8.40 1.94
C SER A 116 -5.27 -6.95 2.32
N THR A 117 -3.98 -6.61 2.37
CA THR A 117 -3.51 -5.24 2.59
C THR A 117 -3.96 -4.31 1.46
N LEU A 118 -3.83 -4.73 0.19
CA LEU A 118 -4.29 -3.95 -0.96
C LEU A 118 -5.82 -3.76 -0.96
N GLU A 119 -6.60 -4.79 -0.63
CA GLU A 119 -8.08 -4.67 -0.51
C GLU A 119 -8.49 -3.66 0.57
N SER A 120 -7.85 -3.73 1.75
CA SER A 120 -8.10 -2.79 2.84
C SER A 120 -7.69 -1.36 2.44
N SER A 121 -6.60 -1.22 1.69
CA SER A 121 -6.11 0.07 1.17
C SER A 121 -7.10 0.65 0.15
N VAL A 122 -7.68 -0.16 -0.75
CA VAL A 122 -8.74 0.28 -1.66
C VAL A 122 -9.95 0.79 -0.89
N ALA A 123 -10.40 0.06 0.14
CA ALA A 123 -11.54 0.48 0.95
C ALA A 123 -11.28 1.80 1.68
N ARG A 124 -10.05 2.03 2.16
CA ARG A 124 -9.62 3.30 2.76
C ARG A 124 -9.55 4.44 1.73
N LEU A 125 -8.89 4.21 0.59
CA LEU A 125 -8.73 5.20 -0.49
C LEU A 125 -10.07 5.64 -1.09
N LYS A 126 -11.05 4.73 -1.20
CA LYS A 126 -12.43 5.08 -1.64
C LYS A 126 -13.10 6.12 -0.74
N ARG A 127 -12.79 6.14 0.56
CA ARG A 127 -13.38 7.10 1.51
C ARG A 127 -12.69 8.46 1.49
N ALA A 128 -11.43 8.54 1.05
CA ALA A 128 -10.64 9.76 1.13
C ALA A 128 -11.07 10.84 0.12
N SER A 129 -11.77 10.50 -0.97
CA SER A 129 -12.38 11.40 -1.98
C SER A 129 -11.50 12.50 -2.63
N ASN A 130 -10.23 12.66 -2.23
CA ASN A 130 -9.32 13.64 -2.82
C ASN A 130 -8.79 13.14 -4.19
N PRO A 131 -8.42 14.06 -5.10
CA PRO A 131 -8.02 13.70 -6.47
C PRO A 131 -6.74 12.85 -6.52
N ARG A 132 -5.80 13.05 -5.57
CA ARG A 132 -4.57 12.25 -5.46
C ARG A 132 -4.87 10.80 -5.07
N ALA A 133 -5.79 10.54 -4.13
CA ALA A 133 -6.21 9.21 -3.73
C ALA A 133 -6.89 8.46 -4.87
N VAL A 134 -7.61 9.14 -5.76
CA VAL A 134 -8.22 8.50 -6.95
C VAL A 134 -7.14 7.95 -7.89
N MET A 135 -6.03 8.66 -8.07
CA MET A 135 -4.90 8.17 -8.88
C MET A 135 -4.26 6.92 -8.26
N VAL A 136 -3.99 6.97 -6.94
CA VAL A 136 -3.44 5.83 -6.19
C VAL A 136 -4.42 4.64 -6.22
N LEU A 137 -5.71 4.89 -6.02
CA LEU A 137 -6.75 3.87 -6.05
C LEU A 137 -6.79 3.10 -7.37
N ARG A 138 -6.64 3.79 -8.51
CA ARG A 138 -6.57 3.10 -9.81
C ARG A 138 -5.34 2.21 -9.91
N ALA A 139 -4.18 2.70 -9.48
CA ALA A 139 -2.94 1.92 -9.49
C ALA A 139 -3.05 0.68 -8.58
N VAL A 140 -3.57 0.85 -7.36
CA VAL A 140 -3.81 -0.25 -6.41
C VAL A 140 -4.82 -1.26 -6.96
N GLN A 141 -5.89 -0.81 -7.62
CA GLN A 141 -6.86 -1.73 -8.25
C GLN A 141 -6.26 -2.50 -9.43
N GLN A 142 -5.40 -1.85 -10.22
CA GLN A 142 -4.70 -2.52 -11.30
C GLN A 142 -3.72 -3.57 -10.74
N ASP A 143 -2.92 -3.22 -9.74
CA ASP A 143 -2.04 -4.16 -9.05
C ASP A 143 -2.81 -5.33 -8.45
N LEU A 144 -3.94 -5.05 -7.79
CA LEU A 144 -4.81 -6.09 -7.22
C LEU A 144 -5.41 -6.99 -8.31
N SER A 145 -5.82 -6.45 -9.45
CA SER A 145 -6.31 -7.25 -10.57
C SER A 145 -5.21 -8.13 -11.16
N ARG A 146 -3.98 -7.60 -11.31
CA ARG A 146 -2.80 -8.34 -11.75
C ARG A 146 -2.45 -9.45 -10.77
N LEU A 147 -2.36 -9.12 -9.48
CA LEU A 147 -2.14 -10.05 -8.40
C LEU A 147 -3.20 -11.14 -8.42
N LYS A 148 -4.50 -10.83 -8.41
CA LYS A 148 -5.57 -11.84 -8.49
C LYS A 148 -5.54 -12.69 -9.76
N SER A 149 -5.15 -12.12 -10.90
CA SER A 149 -4.97 -12.89 -12.14
C SER A 149 -3.69 -13.75 -12.14
N SER A 150 -2.72 -13.41 -11.29
CA SER A 150 -1.43 -14.11 -11.12
C SER A 150 -1.38 -15.02 -9.88
N VAL A 151 -2.37 -14.96 -8.99
CA VAL A 151 -2.46 -15.66 -7.70
C VAL A 151 -3.43 -16.83 -7.85
N ALA A 152 -3.08 -18.09 -7.61
CA ALA A 152 -1.84 -18.63 -7.06
C ALA A 152 -1.47 -19.90 -7.85
N PRO A 153 -0.18 -20.18 -8.08
CA PRO A 153 0.23 -21.57 -8.18
C PRO A 153 -0.25 -22.23 -6.87
N ASP A 154 -1.27 -23.08 -6.96
CA ASP A 154 -1.85 -23.77 -5.82
C ASP A 154 -0.83 -24.81 -5.35
N VAL A 155 0.23 -24.35 -4.67
CA VAL A 155 1.35 -25.17 -4.20
C VAL A 155 0.85 -26.35 -3.37
N PRO A 156 -0.17 -26.21 -2.49
CA PRO A 156 -0.79 -27.36 -1.83
C PRO A 156 -1.43 -28.35 -2.81
N ALA A 157 -2.21 -27.89 -3.78
CA ALA A 157 -2.80 -28.80 -4.78
C ALA A 157 -1.75 -29.39 -5.74
N ALA A 158 -0.66 -28.67 -6.01
CA ALA A 158 0.49 -29.16 -6.77
C ALA A 158 1.19 -30.30 -6.01
N ALA A 159 1.43 -30.10 -4.71
CA ALA A 159 2.01 -31.11 -3.84
C ALA A 159 1.11 -32.36 -3.76
N GLN A 160 -0.20 -32.19 -3.62
CA GLN A 160 -1.15 -33.32 -3.65
C GLN A 160 -1.13 -34.07 -4.98
N ARG A 161 -1.01 -33.37 -6.11
CA ARG A 161 -0.87 -34.01 -7.43
C ARG A 161 0.45 -34.77 -7.57
N LEU A 162 1.54 -34.23 -7.03
CA LEU A 162 2.83 -34.94 -6.99
C LEU A 162 2.78 -36.16 -6.07
N ASP A 163 2.06 -36.09 -4.96
CA ASP A 163 1.85 -37.22 -4.05
C ASP A 163 0.99 -38.32 -4.71
N ALA A 164 -0.07 -37.93 -5.42
CA ALA A 164 -0.87 -38.85 -6.22
C ALA A 164 -0.05 -39.49 -7.35
N LEU A 165 0.84 -38.72 -7.98
CA LEU A 165 1.75 -39.23 -9.00
C LEU A 165 2.77 -40.21 -8.38
N ALA A 166 3.36 -39.89 -7.22
CA ALA A 166 4.26 -40.79 -6.51
C ALA A 166 3.59 -42.12 -6.12
N ALA A 167 2.33 -42.08 -5.69
CA ALA A 167 1.54 -43.28 -5.39
C ALA A 167 1.23 -44.09 -6.66
N LEU A 168 0.92 -43.42 -7.77
CA LEU A 168 0.67 -44.09 -9.06
C LEU A 168 1.93 -44.73 -9.63
N VAL A 169 3.11 -44.16 -9.40
CA VAL A 169 4.40 -44.71 -9.86
C VAL A 169 4.64 -46.12 -9.31
N ASP A 170 4.23 -46.40 -8.07
CA ASP A 170 4.36 -47.74 -7.48
C ASP A 170 3.51 -48.79 -8.24
N GLU A 171 2.43 -48.37 -8.90
CA GLU A 171 1.51 -49.23 -9.66
C GLU A 171 1.78 -49.32 -11.18
N LEU A 172 2.75 -48.55 -11.70
CA LEU A 172 3.05 -48.53 -13.13
C LEU A 172 3.80 -49.81 -13.56
N GLN A 173 3.38 -50.37 -14.70
CA GLN A 173 4.09 -51.46 -15.34
C GLN A 173 5.08 -50.91 -16.40
N PRO A 174 6.38 -51.20 -16.28
CA PRO A 174 7.38 -50.80 -17.27
C PRO A 174 7.16 -51.46 -18.63
N LEU A 175 7.65 -50.87 -19.73
CA LEU A 175 7.54 -51.47 -21.09
C LEU A 175 8.13 -52.88 -21.17
N SER A 176 9.14 -53.20 -20.34
CA SER A 176 9.82 -54.49 -20.34
C SER A 176 9.02 -55.62 -19.71
N SER A 177 7.88 -55.34 -19.06
CA SER A 177 7.01 -56.37 -18.46
C SER A 177 5.83 -56.77 -19.34
N ALA A 178 5.86 -56.50 -20.65
CA ALA A 178 4.88 -57.04 -21.61
C ALA A 178 5.15 -58.54 -21.90
N GLY A 179 5.04 -59.36 -20.86
CA GLY A 179 4.83 -60.81 -20.95
C GLY A 179 3.37 -61.15 -20.55
N PRO A 180 2.78 -62.25 -21.05
CA PRO A 180 1.33 -62.42 -21.10
C PRO A 180 0.68 -62.50 -19.72
N LEU A 181 -0.52 -61.94 -19.62
CA LEU A 181 -1.46 -62.19 -18.52
C LEU A 181 -1.69 -63.70 -18.37
N GLN A 182 -1.26 -64.30 -17.26
CA GLN A 182 -1.72 -65.60 -16.84
C GLN A 182 -1.66 -65.73 -15.31
N GLY A 183 -2.77 -66.20 -14.75
CA GLY A 183 -3.08 -66.12 -13.33
C GLY A 183 -2.47 -67.22 -12.46
N MET A 184 -2.82 -67.08 -11.18
CA MET A 184 -2.82 -68.09 -10.11
C MET A 184 -1.47 -68.71 -9.72
N ALA A 185 -0.92 -68.29 -8.57
CA ALA A 185 -0.60 -69.21 -7.47
C ALA A 185 -0.06 -68.43 -6.25
N ALA A 186 -0.57 -68.81 -5.09
CA ALA A 186 -0.14 -68.36 -3.77
C ALA A 186 1.23 -68.94 -3.37
N GLY A 187 1.88 -68.29 -2.40
CA GLY A 187 3.07 -68.80 -1.71
C GLY A 187 3.50 -67.85 -0.60
N GLU A 188 2.97 -68.06 0.59
CA GLU A 188 3.37 -67.43 1.84
C GLU A 188 4.83 -67.69 2.20
N ALA A 189 5.52 -66.68 2.73
CA ALA A 189 6.58 -66.85 3.73
C ALA A 189 6.68 -65.61 4.63
N ALA A 190 6.26 -65.84 5.88
CA ALA A 190 6.45 -65.12 7.14
C ALA A 190 7.89 -64.57 7.37
N MET A 191 8.26 -63.73 8.34
CA MET A 191 7.64 -63.13 9.54
C MET A 191 8.61 -62.08 10.12
N ASN A 192 8.06 -61.12 10.87
CA ASN A 192 8.62 -60.42 12.05
C ASN A 192 9.88 -59.54 11.97
N ALA A 193 9.69 -58.25 12.32
CA ALA A 193 10.37 -57.65 13.47
C ALA A 193 9.65 -56.36 13.90
N GLN A 194 8.86 -56.50 14.97
CA GLN A 194 8.26 -55.42 15.74
C GLN A 194 9.29 -54.93 16.78
N HIS A 195 9.47 -53.61 16.90
CA HIS A 195 10.07 -52.96 18.06
C HIS A 195 9.43 -51.57 18.20
N ASP A 196 8.87 -51.33 19.39
CA ASP A 196 8.25 -50.09 19.84
C ASP A 196 9.27 -49.01 20.26
N ALA A 197 8.76 -47.77 20.29
CA ALA A 197 9.04 -46.67 21.24
C ALA A 197 9.76 -45.39 20.75
N TRP A 198 8.92 -44.34 20.68
CA TRP A 198 9.09 -42.91 21.01
C TRP A 198 10.16 -42.02 20.33
N GLY A 199 9.68 -41.18 19.40
CA GLY A 199 10.34 -39.98 18.80
C GLY A 199 9.37 -39.25 17.83
N PRO A 200 9.52 -37.93 17.54
CA PRO A 200 8.44 -37.10 17.00
C PRO A 200 7.96 -37.51 15.59
N ASN A 201 6.65 -37.54 15.43
CA ASN A 201 5.90 -38.33 14.45
C ASN A 201 5.75 -37.70 13.04
N TRP A 202 6.85 -37.26 12.41
CA TRP A 202 6.77 -36.60 11.08
C TRP A 202 7.54 -37.28 9.94
N ALA A 203 8.13 -38.47 10.14
CA ALA A 203 8.54 -39.39 9.07
C ALA A 203 9.17 -40.69 9.64
N PRO A 204 8.40 -41.75 9.95
CA PRO A 204 8.93 -42.98 10.53
C PRO A 204 9.86 -43.80 9.60
N TRP A 205 9.93 -43.49 8.30
CA TRP A 205 10.77 -44.20 7.34
C TRP A 205 12.18 -43.60 7.16
N LEU A 206 12.37 -42.31 7.47
CA LEU A 206 13.70 -41.66 7.39
C LEU A 206 14.68 -42.20 8.43
N GLY A 207 14.21 -42.46 9.65
CA GLY A 207 15.05 -42.99 10.74
C GLY A 207 15.59 -44.40 10.49
N ARG A 208 14.94 -45.17 9.59
CA ARG A 208 15.39 -46.52 9.22
C ARG A 208 16.42 -46.55 8.09
N TRP A 209 16.53 -45.46 7.33
CA TRP A 209 17.42 -45.38 6.16
C TRP A 209 18.80 -44.78 6.49
N THR A 210 18.90 -43.96 7.53
CA THR A 210 20.17 -43.28 7.89
C THR A 210 21.25 -44.21 8.43
N HIS A 211 20.88 -45.29 9.15
CA HIS A 211 21.85 -46.29 9.60
C HIS A 211 22.25 -47.29 8.50
N ALA A 212 21.40 -47.53 7.49
CA ALA A 212 21.72 -48.45 6.39
C ALA A 212 22.52 -47.79 5.25
N ALA A 213 22.35 -46.48 5.04
CA ALA A 213 23.02 -45.75 3.96
C ALA A 213 24.49 -45.41 4.25
N TRP A 214 24.89 -45.26 5.52
CA TRP A 214 26.25 -44.81 5.87
C TRP A 214 27.33 -45.86 5.61
N GLU A 215 26.99 -47.15 5.70
CA GLU A 215 27.91 -48.25 5.37
C GLU A 215 28.11 -48.44 3.85
N GLN A 216 27.11 -48.07 3.03
CA GLN A 216 27.09 -48.38 1.59
C GLN A 216 27.62 -47.25 0.70
N VAL A 217 27.58 -45.99 1.16
CA VAL A 217 28.10 -44.84 0.40
C VAL A 217 29.63 -44.87 0.25
N ARG A 218 30.36 -45.61 1.09
CA ARG A 218 31.83 -45.70 1.00
C ARG A 218 32.35 -46.64 -0.08
N GLN A 219 31.50 -47.45 -0.71
CA GLN A 219 31.92 -48.49 -1.67
C GLN A 219 31.60 -48.21 -3.14
N LEU A 220 30.87 -47.14 -3.48
CA LEU A 220 30.39 -46.94 -4.85
C LEU A 220 30.78 -45.58 -5.44
N VAL A 221 32.09 -45.35 -5.55
CA VAL A 221 32.64 -44.41 -6.53
C VAL A 221 33.35 -45.24 -7.60
N SER A 222 32.64 -45.56 -8.66
CA SER A 222 33.26 -45.90 -9.95
C SER A 222 32.43 -45.27 -11.06
N ILE A 223 33.05 -44.31 -11.72
CA ILE A 223 32.54 -43.58 -12.88
C ILE A 223 32.91 -44.39 -14.11
N THR A 224 31.95 -44.84 -14.92
CA THR A 224 32.21 -45.18 -16.32
C THR A 224 30.99 -44.89 -17.20
N LYS A 225 31.28 -44.27 -18.35
CA LYS A 225 30.39 -43.83 -19.43
C LYS A 225 29.61 -44.99 -20.06
N VAL A 226 28.38 -44.69 -20.47
CA VAL A 226 27.47 -45.59 -21.18
C VAL A 226 27.43 -45.20 -22.67
N ASP A 227 27.70 -46.17 -23.54
CA ASP A 227 27.24 -46.20 -24.93
C ASP A 227 26.36 -47.46 -25.10
N HIS A 228 25.13 -47.25 -25.59
CA HIS A 228 24.11 -48.28 -25.86
C HIS A 228 24.55 -49.14 -27.08
N PRO A 229 23.96 -50.31 -27.42
CA PRO A 229 22.65 -50.87 -27.04
C PRO A 229 22.70 -52.38 -26.70
N HIS A 230 21.60 -52.95 -26.22
CA HIS A 230 21.09 -54.31 -26.54
C HIS A 230 20.01 -54.66 -25.51
N ALA A 231 18.77 -54.68 -25.97
CA ALA A 231 17.71 -55.47 -25.38
C ALA A 231 18.17 -56.94 -25.43
N LEU A 232 18.35 -57.56 -24.27
CA LEU A 232 18.15 -58.98 -23.96
C LEU A 232 18.73 -59.23 -22.57
N LEU A 233 17.87 -59.66 -21.64
CA LEU A 233 18.16 -60.02 -20.25
C LEU A 233 18.38 -58.84 -19.30
N MET A 234 17.37 -57.97 -19.17
CA MET A 234 17.29 -57.08 -18.00
C MET A 234 16.69 -57.89 -16.85
N ALA A 235 17.53 -58.23 -15.87
CA ALA A 235 17.13 -58.90 -14.64
C ALA A 235 15.91 -58.19 -14.00
N PRO A 236 15.03 -58.90 -13.26
CA PRO A 236 13.86 -58.33 -12.57
C PRO A 236 14.17 -57.09 -11.71
N THR A 237 15.43 -56.88 -11.36
CA THR A 237 15.93 -55.72 -10.63
C THR A 237 15.88 -54.41 -11.43
N GLN A 238 16.02 -54.42 -12.76
CA GLN A 238 16.08 -53.18 -13.57
C GLN A 238 14.73 -52.45 -13.67
N THR A 239 13.63 -53.19 -13.60
CA THR A 239 12.27 -52.61 -13.56
C THR A 239 11.97 -51.89 -12.25
N ASP A 240 12.53 -52.38 -11.15
CA ASP A 240 12.36 -51.74 -9.84
C ASP A 240 13.24 -50.49 -9.74
N PHE A 241 14.46 -50.51 -10.30
CA PHE A 241 15.31 -49.32 -10.40
C PHE A 241 14.66 -48.17 -11.21
N LEU A 242 13.91 -48.47 -12.27
CA LEU A 242 13.19 -47.45 -13.04
C LEU A 242 12.08 -46.77 -12.21
N ARG A 243 11.34 -47.54 -11.41
CA ARG A 243 10.33 -47.00 -10.49
C ARG A 243 10.98 -46.18 -9.37
N GLU A 244 12.02 -46.70 -8.76
CA GLU A 244 12.76 -46.00 -7.69
C GLU A 244 13.37 -44.68 -8.18
N ASN A 245 13.97 -44.67 -9.37
CA ASN A 245 14.53 -43.46 -9.96
C ASN A 245 13.44 -42.40 -10.24
N LEU A 246 12.29 -42.83 -10.78
CA LEU A 246 11.16 -41.93 -11.00
C LEU A 246 10.62 -41.38 -9.68
N LYS A 247 10.52 -42.21 -8.63
CA LYS A 247 10.09 -41.80 -7.29
C LYS A 247 11.02 -40.76 -6.68
N LEU A 248 12.34 -40.96 -6.78
CA LEU A 248 13.34 -39.99 -6.35
C LEU A 248 13.20 -38.66 -7.09
N ARG A 249 12.91 -38.69 -8.39
CA ARG A 249 12.68 -37.46 -9.17
C ARG A 249 11.41 -36.73 -8.77
N VAL A 250 10.33 -37.45 -8.50
CA VAL A 250 9.07 -36.85 -8.01
C VAL A 250 9.28 -36.22 -6.64
N LEU A 251 10.08 -36.86 -5.79
CA LEU A 251 10.45 -36.32 -4.48
C LEU A 251 11.33 -35.06 -4.61
N ASN A 252 12.31 -35.05 -5.53
CA ASN A 252 13.11 -33.87 -5.82
C ASN A 252 12.24 -32.72 -6.35
N ALA A 253 11.32 -33.00 -7.27
CA ALA A 253 10.40 -32.00 -7.76
C ALA A 253 9.49 -31.44 -6.64
N ARG A 254 9.10 -32.27 -5.67
CA ARG A 254 8.37 -31.82 -4.49
C ARG A 254 9.24 -30.93 -3.59
N LEU A 255 10.52 -31.27 -3.43
CA LEU A 255 11.47 -30.46 -2.67
C LEU A 255 11.77 -29.13 -3.37
N ASP A 256 11.90 -29.11 -4.69
CA ASP A 256 12.03 -27.90 -5.51
C ASP A 256 10.77 -27.04 -5.47
N LEU A 257 9.59 -27.66 -5.49
CA LEU A 257 8.32 -26.99 -5.29
C LEU A 257 8.24 -26.33 -3.90
N LEU A 258 8.64 -27.05 -2.84
CA LEU A 258 8.58 -26.56 -1.47
C LEU A 258 9.65 -25.49 -1.17
N SER A 259 10.83 -25.63 -1.78
CA SER A 259 11.91 -24.63 -1.74
C SER A 259 11.71 -23.48 -2.72
N ARG A 260 10.61 -23.50 -3.50
CA ARG A 260 10.24 -22.49 -4.52
C ARG A 260 11.30 -22.28 -5.60
N ASN A 261 12.09 -23.32 -5.88
CA ASN A 261 13.04 -23.33 -6.98
C ASN A 261 12.31 -23.56 -8.32
N ALA A 262 11.83 -22.47 -8.94
CA ALA A 262 11.04 -22.55 -10.18
C ALA A 262 11.83 -23.18 -11.35
N SER A 263 13.14 -22.93 -11.44
CA SER A 263 14.01 -23.53 -12.46
C SER A 263 14.21 -25.02 -12.27
N GLY A 264 14.47 -25.45 -11.03
CA GLY A 264 14.61 -26.86 -10.65
C GLY A 264 13.31 -27.62 -10.88
N TYR A 265 12.19 -27.08 -10.40
CA TYR A 265 10.87 -27.66 -10.58
C TYR A 265 10.51 -27.87 -12.06
N LYS A 266 10.72 -26.85 -12.91
CA LYS A 266 10.46 -26.97 -14.36
C LYS A 266 11.39 -27.98 -15.05
N ALA A 267 12.64 -28.12 -14.59
CA ALA A 267 13.56 -29.13 -15.11
C ALA A 267 13.13 -30.54 -14.68
N ASP A 268 12.79 -30.73 -13.41
CA ASP A 268 12.38 -32.01 -12.87
C ASP A 268 11.03 -32.48 -13.41
N MET A 269 10.06 -31.59 -13.59
CA MET A 269 8.78 -31.92 -14.25
C MET A 269 8.98 -32.38 -15.70
N ARG A 270 9.88 -31.73 -16.46
CA ARG A 270 10.22 -32.17 -17.83
C ARG A 270 10.88 -33.54 -17.83
N ASN A 271 11.80 -33.77 -16.89
CA ASN A 271 12.49 -35.05 -16.74
C ASN A 271 11.53 -36.18 -16.36
N ILE A 272 10.55 -35.92 -15.48
CA ILE A 272 9.50 -36.88 -15.12
C ILE A 272 8.61 -37.21 -16.32
N GLU A 273 8.19 -36.20 -17.09
CA GLU A 273 7.38 -36.44 -18.30
C GLU A 273 8.17 -37.21 -19.37
N GLN A 274 9.47 -36.96 -19.51
CA GLN A 274 10.33 -37.69 -20.44
C GLN A 274 10.53 -39.14 -19.98
N ALA A 275 10.86 -39.37 -18.70
CA ALA A 275 11.01 -40.71 -18.15
C ALA A 275 9.71 -41.55 -18.23
N LEU A 276 8.55 -40.92 -18.05
CA LEU A 276 7.25 -41.57 -18.23
C LEU A 276 6.99 -41.97 -19.69
N ARG A 277 7.44 -41.17 -20.67
CA ARG A 277 7.29 -41.48 -22.10
C ARG A 277 8.23 -42.56 -22.58
N ASP A 278 9.49 -42.52 -22.12
CA ASP A 278 10.55 -43.39 -22.63
C ASP A 278 10.52 -44.78 -21.98
N SER A 279 10.10 -44.86 -20.70
CA SER A 279 10.22 -46.09 -19.89
C SER A 279 8.89 -46.82 -19.59
N PHE A 280 7.72 -46.17 -19.77
CA PHE A 280 6.41 -46.71 -19.37
C PHE A 280 5.36 -46.75 -20.49
N ASN A 281 4.49 -47.76 -20.46
CA ASN A 281 3.62 -48.09 -21.60
C ASN A 281 2.45 -47.10 -21.68
N LEU A 282 2.46 -46.26 -22.72
CA LEU A 282 1.45 -45.23 -22.99
C LEU A 282 0.06 -45.78 -23.33
N ARG A 283 -0.08 -47.09 -23.62
CA ARG A 283 -1.37 -47.73 -23.87
C ARG A 283 -2.12 -48.10 -22.59
N GLN A 284 -1.46 -48.07 -21.44
CA GLN A 284 -2.12 -48.36 -20.16
C GLN A 284 -2.85 -47.13 -19.62
N PRO A 285 -4.08 -47.28 -19.11
CA PRO A 285 -4.86 -46.16 -18.59
C PRO A 285 -4.17 -45.47 -17.41
N ARG A 286 -3.46 -46.22 -16.56
CA ARG A 286 -2.72 -45.67 -15.40
C ARG A 286 -1.56 -44.76 -15.81
N THR A 287 -0.78 -45.13 -16.83
CA THR A 287 0.31 -44.29 -17.37
C THR A 287 -0.23 -43.00 -17.98
N GLN A 288 -1.40 -43.06 -18.64
CA GLN A 288 -2.05 -41.87 -19.19
C GLN A 288 -2.50 -40.91 -18.08
N THR A 289 -3.06 -41.42 -16.99
CA THR A 289 -3.41 -40.62 -15.81
C THR A 289 -2.18 -39.99 -15.16
N ALA A 290 -1.08 -40.75 -15.00
CA ALA A 290 0.18 -40.23 -14.47
C ALA A 290 0.78 -39.11 -15.35
N MET A 291 0.73 -39.28 -16.67
CA MET A 291 1.20 -38.26 -17.62
C MET A 291 0.30 -37.02 -17.61
N ALA A 292 -1.02 -37.18 -17.48
CA ALA A 292 -1.95 -36.06 -17.34
C ALA A 292 -1.69 -35.27 -16.04
N LEU A 293 -1.48 -35.97 -14.92
CA LEU A 293 -1.14 -35.35 -13.64
C LEU A 293 0.21 -34.62 -13.70
N ALA A 294 1.23 -35.22 -14.31
CA ALA A 294 2.54 -34.59 -14.49
C ALA A 294 2.45 -33.29 -15.30
N ARG A 295 1.69 -33.31 -16.41
CA ARG A 295 1.47 -32.11 -17.24
C ARG A 295 0.70 -31.03 -16.51
N GLN A 296 -0.32 -31.41 -15.75
CA GLN A 296 -1.12 -30.46 -14.98
C GLN A 296 -0.29 -29.83 -13.85
N ALA A 297 0.58 -30.60 -13.19
CA ALA A 297 1.53 -30.08 -12.20
C ALA A 297 2.60 -29.18 -12.85
N GLY A 298 3.14 -29.55 -14.01
CA GLY A 298 4.14 -28.77 -14.73
C GLY A 298 3.66 -27.45 -15.34
N GLN A 299 2.34 -27.24 -15.48
CA GLN A 299 1.74 -25.98 -15.94
C GLN A 299 1.72 -24.88 -14.86
N ILE A 300 2.14 -25.19 -13.64
CA ILE A 300 2.14 -24.26 -12.53
C ILE A 300 3.31 -23.29 -12.66
N ASP A 301 3.01 -22.03 -12.99
CA ASP A 301 4.04 -21.01 -13.22
C ASP A 301 4.48 -20.36 -11.91
N LEU A 302 5.46 -21.00 -11.25
CA LEU A 302 6.12 -20.48 -10.04
C LEU A 302 7.01 -19.24 -10.31
N ALA A 303 7.26 -18.91 -11.59
CA ALA A 303 8.20 -17.86 -11.99
C ALA A 303 7.59 -16.45 -12.05
N ALA A 304 6.27 -16.33 -12.09
CA ALA A 304 5.62 -15.03 -11.94
C ALA A 304 5.79 -14.60 -10.48
N GLN A 305 6.72 -13.68 -10.22
CA GLN A 305 6.79 -12.94 -8.96
C GLN A 305 6.02 -11.63 -9.14
N PRO A 306 4.68 -11.62 -8.97
CA PRO A 306 3.89 -10.41 -9.12
C PRO A 306 4.16 -9.38 -8.01
N ALA A 307 4.87 -9.77 -6.94
CA ALA A 307 5.15 -8.90 -5.79
C ALA A 307 6.23 -7.83 -6.06
N THR A 308 7.18 -8.05 -6.99
CA THR A 308 8.35 -7.16 -7.13
C THR A 308 8.09 -5.86 -7.89
N ASN A 309 6.97 -5.72 -8.61
CA ASN A 309 6.68 -4.54 -9.44
C ASN A 309 5.25 -4.01 -9.24
N LEU A 310 4.98 -3.45 -8.05
CA LEU A 310 3.71 -2.76 -7.77
C LEU A 310 3.71 -1.35 -8.37
N GLN A 311 2.77 -1.07 -9.28
CA GLN A 311 2.60 0.26 -9.87
C GLN A 311 2.10 1.28 -8.86
N SER A 312 1.37 0.82 -7.83
CA SER A 312 0.87 1.64 -6.73
C SER A 312 1.99 2.34 -5.96
N LEU A 313 3.11 1.66 -5.69
CA LEU A 313 4.25 2.26 -5.01
C LEU A 313 4.99 3.27 -5.88
N ALA A 314 5.09 3.04 -7.18
CA ALA A 314 5.67 4.02 -8.11
C ALA A 314 4.83 5.31 -8.18
N VAL A 315 3.50 5.18 -8.26
CA VAL A 315 2.59 6.33 -8.24
C VAL A 315 2.67 7.07 -6.90
N LEU A 316 2.68 6.34 -5.77
CA LEU A 316 2.85 6.94 -4.44
C LEU A 316 4.19 7.66 -4.28
N ALA A 317 5.29 7.11 -4.79
CA ALA A 317 6.60 7.75 -4.78
C ALA A 317 6.62 9.04 -5.62
N THR A 318 6.03 9.04 -6.82
CA THR A 318 5.94 10.26 -7.64
C THR A 318 5.09 11.35 -7.00
N LEU A 319 4.01 10.97 -6.31
CA LEU A 319 3.13 11.91 -5.60
C LEU A 319 3.75 12.44 -4.31
N GLY A 320 4.59 11.64 -3.63
CA GLY A 320 5.34 12.05 -2.44
C GLY A 320 6.62 12.85 -2.72
N LEU A 321 7.23 12.70 -3.90
CA LEU A 321 8.41 13.47 -4.31
C LEU A 321 8.06 14.85 -4.90
N GLY A 322 6.80 15.09 -5.26
CA GLY A 322 6.33 16.38 -5.78
C GLY A 322 6.06 17.45 -4.71
N SER A 323 6.48 17.23 -3.45
CA SER A 323 6.23 18.12 -2.31
C SER A 323 7.50 18.68 -1.65
N ASN A 324 8.66 18.63 -2.32
CA ASN A 324 9.87 19.35 -1.92
C ASN A 324 10.07 20.60 -2.77
#